data_AF-A0A235FCM3-F1
#
_entry.id   AF-A0A235FCM3-F1
#
_cell.length_a   1.000
_cell.length_b   1.000
_cell.length_c   1.000
_cell.angle_alpha   90.00
_cell.angle_beta   90.00
_cell.angle_gamma   90.00
#
_symmetry.space_group_name_H-M   'P 1'
#
loop_
_entity.id
_entity.type
_entity.pdbx_description
1 polymer ?
#
loop_
_entity_poly.entity_id
_entity_poly.type
_entity_poly.pdbx_seq_one_letter_code
_entity_poly.pdbx_strand_id
1 'polypeptide(L)'
;MRKELLYYLNTRPDLKYFIRERPEWYRTLSRNPAAMAELEEQAKVFFGKTFGQRVDRFHQQIKSIGLLMDLLGAAGENNDFNPGA
;
A
#
# COMPACT_ATOMS: atom_id res chain seq x y z
N MET A 1 -10.63 -6.59 -11.91
CA MET A 1 -10.66 -5.35 -11.10
C MET A 1 -10.11 -4.20 -11.94
N ARG A 2 -10.77 -3.04 -11.98
CA ARG A 2 -10.29 -1.87 -12.75
C ARG A 2 -8.94 -1.38 -12.22
N LYS A 3 -8.07 -0.91 -13.12
CA LYS A 3 -6.73 -0.39 -12.79
C LYS A 3 -6.79 0.84 -11.88
N GLU A 4 -7.80 1.69 -12.04
CA GLU A 4 -8.02 2.88 -11.19
C GLU A 4 -8.30 2.50 -9.74
N LEU A 5 -9.12 1.46 -9.50
CA LEU A 5 -9.39 0.95 -8.16
C LEU A 5 -8.12 0.36 -7.54
N LEU A 6 -7.30 -0.35 -8.32
CA LEU A 6 -6.02 -0.87 -7.84
C LEU A 6 -5.04 0.26 -7.49
N TYR A 7 -5.01 1.34 -8.28
CA TYR A 7 -4.23 2.52 -7.96
C TYR A 7 -4.72 3.18 -6.67
N TYR A 8 -6.03 3.34 -6.53
CA TYR A 8 -6.66 3.89 -5.32
C TYR A 8 -6.39 3.04 -4.07
N LEU A 9 -6.46 1.71 -4.20
CA LEU A 9 -6.10 0.78 -3.13
C LEU A 9 -4.60 0.77 -2.82
N ASN A 10 -3.74 1.05 -3.79
CA ASN A 10 -2.31 1.21 -3.54
C ASN A 10 -2.01 2.54 -2.82
N THR A 11 -2.77 3.61 -3.09
CA THR A 11 -2.68 4.86 -2.32
C THR A 11 -3.23 4.73 -0.90
N ARG A 12 -4.09 3.74 -0.64
CA ARG A 12 -4.72 3.47 0.67
C ARG A 12 -4.38 2.08 1.20
N PRO A 13 -3.22 1.90 1.86
CA PRO A 13 -2.75 0.60 2.34
C PRO A 13 -3.65 -0.02 3.42
N ASP A 14 -4.40 0.80 4.15
CA ASP A 14 -5.46 0.41 5.06
C ASP A 14 -6.57 -0.38 4.33
N LEU A 15 -7.11 0.16 3.23
CA LEU A 15 -8.09 -0.53 2.41
C LEU A 15 -7.51 -1.81 1.81
N LYS A 16 -6.24 -1.76 1.38
CA LYS A 16 -5.54 -2.95 0.86
C LYS A 16 -5.42 -4.06 1.90
N TYR A 17 -5.16 -3.70 3.16
CA TYR A 17 -5.12 -4.67 4.26
C TYR A 17 -6.52 -5.22 4.56
N PHE A 18 -7.54 -4.36 4.61
CA PHE A 18 -8.92 -4.78 4.83
C PHE A 18 -9.41 -5.76 3.76
N ILE A 19 -9.09 -5.51 2.49
CA ILE A 19 -9.43 -6.43 1.39
C ILE A 19 -8.64 -7.75 1.47
N ARG A 20 -7.42 -7.74 2.01
CA ARG A 20 -6.66 -8.97 2.26
C ARG A 20 -7.33 -9.84 3.35
N GLU A 21 -7.85 -9.22 4.40
CA GLU A 21 -8.62 -9.91 5.44
C GLU A 21 -9.99 -10.38 4.92
N ARG A 22 -10.60 -9.61 4.02
CA ARG A 22 -11.92 -9.89 3.43
C ARG A 22 -11.86 -9.94 1.91
N PRO A 23 -11.41 -11.06 1.32
CA PRO A 23 -11.30 -11.21 -0.12
C PRO A 23 -12.66 -11.19 -0.84
N GLU A 24 -13.80 -11.27 -0.12
CA GLU A 24 -15.12 -11.04 -0.70
C GLU A 24 -15.21 -9.70 -1.45
N TRP A 25 -14.53 -8.67 -0.93
CA TRP A 25 -14.53 -7.33 -1.51
C TRP A 25 -13.85 -7.25 -2.87
N TYR A 26 -12.89 -8.13 -3.18
CA TYR A 26 -12.34 -8.21 -4.54
C TYR A 26 -13.42 -8.53 -5.57
N ARG A 27 -14.34 -9.45 -5.22
CA ARG A 27 -15.46 -9.82 -6.11
C ARG A 27 -16.51 -8.72 -6.15
N THR A 28 -16.85 -8.14 -5.00
CA THR A 28 -17.83 -7.04 -4.90
C THR A 28 -17.38 -5.83 -5.72
N LEU A 29 -16.15 -5.36 -5.53
CA LEU A 29 -15.60 -4.21 -6.26
C LEU A 29 -15.37 -4.49 -7.75
N SER A 30 -15.12 -5.75 -8.11
CA SER A 30 -14.99 -6.13 -9.52
C SER A 30 -16.34 -6.13 -10.25
N ARG A 31 -17.45 -6.36 -9.54
CA ARG A 31 -18.81 -6.32 -10.10
C ARG A 31 -19.44 -4.94 -10.02
N ASN A 32 -19.25 -4.25 -8.89
CA ASN A 32 -19.77 -2.92 -8.62
C ASN A 32 -18.64 -1.99 -8.12
N PRO A 33 -18.07 -1.15 -8.99
CA PRO A 33 -17.06 -0.16 -8.59
C PRO A 33 -17.58 0.87 -7.59
N ALA A 34 -18.90 1.17 -7.59
CA ALA A 34 -19.50 2.16 -6.69
C ALA A 34 -19.54 1.69 -5.23
N ALA A 35 -19.41 0.37 -4.99
CA ALA A 35 -19.28 -0.20 -3.65
C ALA A 35 -17.96 0.18 -2.94
N MET A 36 -17.08 0.94 -3.60
CA MET A 36 -15.87 1.49 -2.97
C MET A 36 -16.19 2.41 -1.78
N ALA A 37 -17.27 3.20 -1.85
CA ALA A 37 -17.68 4.05 -0.73
C ALA A 37 -18.10 3.21 0.50
N GLU A 38 -18.82 2.11 0.25
CA GLU A 38 -19.26 1.17 1.29
C GLU A 38 -18.08 0.41 1.90
N LEU A 39 -17.11 0.00 1.06
CA LEU A 39 -15.84 -0.56 1.53
C LEU A 39 -15.14 0.42 2.49
N GLU A 40 -15.04 1.69 2.12
CA GLU A 40 -14.38 2.70 2.97
C GLU A 40 -15.09 2.87 4.31
N GLU A 41 -16.41 2.89 4.33
CA GLU A 41 -17.19 2.99 5.57
C GLU A 41 -16.97 1.77 6.46
N GLN A 42 -17.04 0.55 5.88
CA GLN A 42 -16.78 -0.67 6.64
C GLN A 42 -15.34 -0.76 7.12
N ALA A 43 -14.37 -0.36 6.29
CA ALA A 43 -12.98 -0.28 6.67
C ALA A 43 -12.79 0.72 7.82
N LYS A 44 -13.42 1.90 7.78
CA LYS A 44 -13.40 2.86 8.89
C LYS A 44 -14.00 2.31 10.17
N VAL A 45 -15.07 1.52 10.11
CA VAL A 45 -15.66 0.88 11.30
C VAL A 45 -14.75 -0.24 11.84
N PHE A 46 -14.19 -1.06 10.95
CA PHE A 46 -13.26 -2.14 11.29
C PHE A 46 -11.98 -1.59 11.92
N PHE A 47 -11.37 -0.60 11.26
CA PHE A 47 -10.20 0.08 11.74
C PHE A 47 -10.50 1.01 12.89
N GLY A 48 -11.65 1.68 12.99
CA GLY A 48 -11.99 2.52 14.15
C GLY A 48 -11.86 1.78 15.48
N LYS A 49 -12.04 0.45 15.48
CA LYS A 49 -11.81 -0.44 16.63
C LYS A 49 -10.37 -0.98 16.77
N THR A 50 -9.49 -0.77 15.80
CA THR A 50 -8.16 -1.43 15.65
C THR A 50 -7.01 -0.51 15.16
N PHE A 51 -7.28 0.75 14.75
CA PHE A 51 -6.40 1.61 13.93
C PHE A 51 -5.19 2.16 14.68
N GLY A 52 -5.36 2.51 15.96
CA GLY A 52 -4.37 3.28 16.70
C GLY A 52 -3.00 2.61 16.80
N GLN A 53 -2.94 1.29 17.02
CA GLN A 53 -1.65 0.62 17.20
C GLN A 53 -1.02 0.06 15.92
N ARG A 54 -1.83 -0.31 14.93
CA ARG A 54 -1.33 -1.08 13.77
C ARG A 54 -0.76 -0.19 12.67
N VAL A 55 -1.31 1.02 12.49
CA VAL A 55 -0.81 2.01 11.53
C VAL A 55 0.56 2.57 11.96
N ASP A 56 0.75 2.78 13.27
CA ASP A 56 2.01 3.31 13.80
C ASP A 56 3.17 2.35 13.51
N ARG A 57 2.98 1.05 13.78
CA ARG A 57 3.98 0.01 13.50
C ARG A 57 4.28 -0.15 12.01
N PHE A 58 3.29 0.05 11.15
CA PHE A 58 3.48 -0.06 9.69
C PHE A 58 4.22 1.17 9.11
N HIS A 59 3.92 2.37 9.60
CA HIS A 59 4.68 3.58 9.27
C HIS A 59 6.14 3.47 9.70
N GLN A 60 6.40 2.90 10.88
CA GLN A 60 7.77 2.65 11.35
C GLN A 60 8.53 1.68 10.43
N GLN A 61 7.89 0.61 9.95
CA GLN A 61 8.52 -0.33 9.02
C GLN A 61 8.84 0.29 7.65
N ILE A 62 7.93 1.08 7.07
CA ILE A 62 8.22 1.76 5.78
C ILE A 62 9.37 2.76 5.91
N LYS A 63 9.42 3.54 7.00
CA LYS A 63 10.53 4.47 7.26
C LYS A 63 11.89 3.75 7.32
N SER A 64 11.94 2.55 7.88
CA SER A 64 13.18 1.75 7.92
C SER A 64 13.60 1.21 6.55
N ILE A 65 12.65 0.86 5.67
CA ILE A 65 12.96 0.42 4.29
C ILE A 65 13.41 1.62 3.44
N GLY A 66 12.82 2.80 3.62
CA GLY A 66 13.26 4.03 2.94
C GLY A 66 14.73 4.34 3.21
N LEU A 67 15.15 4.27 4.48
CA LEU A 67 16.55 4.48 4.86
C LEU A 67 17.50 3.45 4.22
N LEU A 68 17.09 2.18 4.13
CA LEU A 68 17.89 1.12 3.48
C LEU A 68 17.98 1.31 1.96
N MET A 69 16.90 1.77 1.32
CA MET A 69 16.88 2.09 -0.11
C MET A 69 17.72 3.32 -0.43
N ASP A 70 17.68 4.35 0.41
CA ASP A 70 18.52 5.54 0.26
C ASP A 70 20.01 5.19 0.38
N LEU A 71 20.38 4.29 1.30
CA LEU A 71 21.76 3.80 1.43
C LEU A 71 22.19 2.98 0.20
N LEU A 72 21.32 2.13 -0.35
CA LEU A 72 21.59 1.35 -1.56
C LEU A 72 21.69 2.22 -2.82
N GLY A 73 20.86 3.27 -2.92
CA GLY A 73 20.94 4.26 -4.00
C GLY A 73 22.24 5.06 -3.92
N ALA A 74 22.61 5.52 -2.73
CA ALA A 74 23.86 6.25 -2.51
C ALA A 74 25.12 5.38 -2.71
N ALA A 75 25.03 4.07 -2.46
CA ALA A 75 26.11 3.12 -2.72
C ALA A 75 26.22 2.68 -4.19
N GLY A 76 25.13 2.80 -4.97
CA GLY A 76 25.08 2.48 -6.40
C GLY A 76 25.59 3.59 -7.32
N GLU A 77 25.68 4.83 -6.84
CA GLU A 77 26.16 6.02 -7.58
C GLU A 77 27.70 6.17 -7.46
N ASN A 78 28.47 5.13 -7.73
CA ASN A 78 29.96 5.19 -7.80
C ASN A 78 30.58 4.24 -8.84
N ASN A 79 29.82 3.67 -9.78
CA ASN A 79 30.40 2.89 -10.89
C ASN A 79 29.89 3.41 -12.23
N ASP A 80 30.50 4.51 -12.67
CA ASP A 80 30.49 4.93 -14.06
C ASP A 80 31.08 3.84 -14.95
N PHE A 81 30.24 3.31 -15.82
CA PHE A 81 30.62 2.52 -16.98
C PHE A 81 31.43 3.42 -17.93
N ASN A 82 32.74 3.18 -18.07
CA ASN A 82 33.51 3.72 -19.20
C ASN A 82 33.96 2.57 -20.13
N PRO A 83 33.39 2.44 -21.34
CA PRO A 83 33.89 1.56 -22.38
C PRO A 83 34.92 2.30 -23.26
N GLY A 84 36.20 1.92 -23.14
CA GLY A 84 37.24 2.22 -24.14
C GLY A 84 38.44 3.03 -23.65
N ALA A 85 39.55 2.33 -23.43
CA ALA A 85 40.94 2.68 -23.81
C ALA A 85 41.86 1.52 -23.40
#